data_AF-A0A968WKU0-F1
#
_entry.id   AF-A0A968WKU0-F1
#
_cell.length_a   1.000
_cell.length_b   1.000
_cell.length_c   1.000
_cell.angle_alpha   90.00
_cell.angle_beta   90.00
_cell.angle_gamma   90.00
#
_symmetry.space_group_name_H-M   'P 1'
#
loop_
_entity.id
_entity.type
_entity.pdbx_description
1 polymer ?
#
loop_
_entity_poly.entity_id
_entity_poly.type
_entity_poly.pdbx_seq_one_letter_code
_entity_poly.pdbx_strand_id
1 'polypeptide(L)'
;RFCRHYDPVGRRGGNCQKLQASVEATWSACTLAIPAFNRDWESPTEIANSLPAQVSAAVQVEQREQMYEQMYEQMYEQIAEETLAENSPLVFARLKEFRRYD
;
A
#
# COMPACT_ATOMS: atom_id res chain seq x y z
N ARG A 1 10.88 -30.02 10.15
CA ARG A 1 10.29 -29.33 11.31
C ARG A 1 9.30 -28.21 10.95
N PHE A 2 8.91 -28.03 9.68
CA PHE A 2 8.06 -26.91 9.24
C PHE A 2 6.78 -27.42 8.56
N CYS A 3 5.97 -28.20 9.29
CA CYS A 3 4.68 -28.62 8.75
C CYS A 3 3.68 -27.46 8.90
N ARG A 4 3.13 -26.93 7.78
CA ARG A 4 2.12 -25.86 7.82
C ARG A 4 0.79 -26.27 8.50
N HIS A 5 0.55 -27.58 8.59
CA HIS A 5 -0.66 -28.15 9.20
C HIS A 5 -0.46 -28.51 10.67
N TYR A 6 0.72 -28.23 11.23
CA TYR A 6 1.00 -28.45 12.63
C TYR A 6 0.67 -27.20 13.42
N ASP A 7 -0.29 -27.31 14.34
CA ASP A 7 -0.68 -26.27 15.27
C ASP A 7 -0.05 -26.56 16.65
N PRO A 8 0.93 -25.77 17.12
CA PRO A 8 1.59 -26.02 18.40
C PRO A 8 0.64 -25.80 19.59
N VAL A 9 0.52 -26.82 20.45
CA VAL A 9 -0.31 -26.77 21.67
C VAL A 9 0.60 -26.88 22.89
N GLY A 10 0.86 -25.72 23.51
CA GLY A 10 1.73 -25.63 24.69
C GLY A 10 3.17 -26.06 24.40
N ARG A 11 3.80 -26.77 25.34
CA ARG A 11 5.23 -27.16 25.25
C ARG A 11 5.47 -28.63 24.89
N ARG A 12 4.42 -29.47 24.87
CA ARG A 12 4.56 -30.94 24.75
C ARG A 12 4.20 -31.50 23.37
N GLY A 13 3.74 -30.66 22.46
CA GLY A 13 3.36 -31.11 21.13
C GLY A 13 2.39 -30.14 20.48
N GLY A 14 1.49 -30.69 19.67
CA GLY A 14 0.50 -29.92 18.95
C GLY A 14 -0.50 -30.81 18.24
N ASN A 15 -1.34 -30.23 17.40
CA ASN A 15 -2.31 -30.97 16.61
C ASN A 15 -1.94 -30.92 15.13
N CYS A 16 -2.06 -32.07 14.45
CA CYS A 16 -1.96 -32.12 13.00
C CYS A 16 -3.35 -31.96 12.39
N GLN A 17 -3.60 -30.85 11.71
CA GLN A 17 -4.90 -30.55 11.10
C GLN A 17 -5.28 -31.53 9.97
N LYS A 18 -4.31 -32.14 9.29
CA LYS A 18 -4.59 -33.16 8.25
C LYS A 18 -5.02 -34.50 8.84
N LEU A 19 -4.44 -34.87 9.98
CA LEU A 19 -4.74 -36.15 10.64
C LEU A 19 -5.82 -36.02 11.71
N GLN A 20 -6.24 -34.78 12.02
CA GLN A 20 -7.20 -34.46 13.08
C GLN A 20 -6.83 -35.14 14.42
N ALA A 21 -5.53 -35.13 14.74
CA ALA A 21 -4.96 -35.85 15.88
C ALA A 21 -3.82 -35.08 16.55
N SER A 22 -3.60 -35.34 17.83
CA SER A 22 -2.48 -34.79 18.60
C SER A 22 -1.17 -35.51 18.26
N VAL A 23 -0.07 -34.76 18.17
CA VAL A 23 1.27 -35.24 17.86
C VAL A 23 2.27 -34.74 18.91
N GLU A 24 3.29 -35.54 19.19
CA GLU A 24 4.31 -35.25 20.20
C GLU A 24 5.29 -34.14 19.75
N ALA A 25 5.94 -33.46 20.72
CA ALA A 25 6.95 -32.43 20.45
C ALA A 25 8.18 -32.92 19.67
N THR A 26 8.48 -34.21 19.72
CA THR A 26 9.60 -34.87 19.02
C THR A 26 9.26 -35.26 17.58
N TRP A 27 8.09 -34.86 17.08
CA TRP A 27 7.62 -35.15 15.74
C TRP A 27 8.60 -34.74 14.63
N SER A 28 8.98 -35.71 13.79
CA SER A 28 9.60 -35.46 12.50
C SER A 28 8.58 -34.84 11.57
N ALA A 29 8.96 -33.85 10.75
CA ALA A 29 8.00 -33.23 9.85
C ALA A 29 7.35 -34.30 8.94
N CYS A 30 6.02 -34.24 8.81
CA CYS A 30 5.26 -35.12 7.93
C CYS A 30 5.92 -35.23 6.55
N THR A 31 5.80 -36.36 5.87
CA THR A 31 6.10 -36.46 4.42
C THR A 31 5.29 -35.45 3.59
N LEU A 32 4.20 -34.93 4.15
CA LEU A 32 3.36 -33.87 3.58
C LEU A 32 3.84 -32.44 3.91
N ALA A 33 4.90 -32.30 4.69
CA ALA A 33 5.46 -30.99 5.02
C ALA A 33 6.27 -30.48 3.84
N ILE A 34 5.94 -29.28 3.38
CA ILE A 34 6.70 -28.63 2.31
C ILE A 34 7.91 -27.93 2.94
N PRO A 35 9.13 -28.17 2.44
CA PRO A 35 10.30 -27.40 2.85
C PRO A 35 10.06 -25.91 2.71
N ALA A 36 10.58 -25.12 3.66
CA ALA A 36 10.51 -23.67 3.65
C ALA A 36 11.17 -23.01 2.43
N PHE A 37 11.80 -23.77 1.52
CA PHE A 37 12.38 -23.35 0.24
C PHE A 37 12.26 -24.45 -0.83
N ASN A 38 11.10 -25.12 -0.95
CA ASN A 38 10.92 -26.10 -2.03
C ASN A 38 10.79 -25.40 -3.38
N ARG A 39 11.32 -25.96 -4.48
CA ARG A 39 11.17 -25.37 -5.83
C ARG A 39 9.72 -25.31 -6.31
N ASP A 40 8.84 -26.09 -5.68
CA ASP A 40 7.39 -26.10 -5.91
C ASP A 40 6.64 -25.07 -5.04
N TRP A 41 7.23 -23.90 -4.80
CA TRP A 41 6.43 -22.79 -4.28
C TRP A 41 5.22 -22.64 -5.20
N GLU A 42 4.05 -22.51 -4.58
CA GLU A 42 2.77 -22.28 -5.24
C GLU A 42 3.00 -21.34 -6.43
N SER A 43 2.48 -21.74 -7.59
CA SER A 43 2.66 -20.95 -8.81
C SER A 43 2.31 -19.49 -8.51
N PRO A 44 2.99 -18.49 -9.09
CA PRO A 44 2.69 -17.08 -8.82
C PRO A 44 1.18 -16.76 -8.90
N THR A 45 0.46 -17.50 -9.75
CA THR A 45 -1.00 -17.54 -9.86
C THR A 45 -1.74 -18.02 -8.61
N GLU A 46 -1.32 -19.11 -7.96
CA GLU A 46 -1.93 -19.61 -6.72
C GLU A 46 -1.68 -18.67 -5.53
N ILE A 47 -0.52 -18.03 -5.48
CA ILE A 47 -0.21 -16.98 -4.49
C ILE A 47 -1.08 -15.75 -4.73
N ALA A 48 -1.22 -15.30 -5.98
CA ALA A 48 -2.08 -14.18 -6.34
C ALA A 48 -3.57 -14.45 -5.99
N ASN A 49 -4.02 -15.70 -6.13
CA ASN A 49 -5.40 -16.11 -5.86
C ASN A 49 -5.70 -16.38 -4.38
N SER A 50 -4.68 -16.67 -3.56
CA SER A 50 -4.81 -16.95 -2.13
C SER A 50 -4.58 -15.74 -1.23
N LEU A 51 -4.02 -14.66 -1.78
CA LEU A 51 -3.97 -13.36 -1.12
C LEU A 51 -5.42 -12.85 -0.96
N PRO A 52 -5.91 -12.66 0.27
CA PRO A 52 -7.21 -12.04 0.46
C PRO A 52 -7.11 -10.61 -0.08
N ALA A 53 -7.80 -10.33 -1.18
CA ALA A 53 -7.99 -9.03 -1.84
C ALA A 53 -7.23 -7.86 -1.20
N GLN A 54 -5.89 -7.86 -1.27
CA GLN A 54 -5.06 -6.72 -0.87
C GLN A 54 -5.05 -5.64 -1.96
N VAL A 55 -6.11 -5.64 -2.79
CA VAL A 55 -6.47 -4.57 -3.71
C VAL A 55 -6.66 -3.26 -2.94
N SER A 56 -6.91 -3.29 -1.63
CA SER A 56 -6.99 -2.08 -0.80
C SER A 56 -5.68 -1.30 -0.75
N ALA A 57 -4.51 -1.92 -0.63
CA ALA A 57 -3.25 -1.17 -0.53
C ALA A 57 -2.87 -0.46 -1.84
N ALA A 58 -3.06 -1.11 -2.98
CA ALA A 58 -2.84 -0.50 -4.29
C ALA A 58 -3.86 0.64 -4.58
N VAL A 59 -5.14 0.43 -4.23
CA VAL A 59 -6.17 1.46 -4.36
C VAL A 59 -5.88 2.68 -3.46
N GLN A 60 -5.31 2.49 -2.27
CA GLN A 60 -4.93 3.60 -1.39
C GLN A 60 -3.77 4.44 -1.95
N VAL A 61 -2.81 3.81 -2.64
CA VAL A 61 -1.71 4.52 -3.31
C VAL A 61 -2.25 5.35 -4.47
N GLU A 62 -3.09 4.77 -5.33
CA GLU A 62 -3.72 5.48 -6.46
C GLU A 62 -4.60 6.66 -5.97
N GLN A 63 -5.40 6.46 -4.93
CA GLN A 63 -6.24 7.53 -4.36
C GLN A 63 -5.41 8.70 -3.81
N ARG A 64 -4.28 8.39 -3.16
CA ARG A 64 -3.39 9.41 -2.60
C ARG A 64 -2.69 10.21 -3.71
N GLU A 65 -2.27 9.55 -4.79
CA GLU A 65 -1.70 10.22 -5.96
C GLU A 65 -2.73 11.12 -6.65
N GLN A 66 -3.97 10.65 -6.82
CA GLN A 66 -5.07 11.47 -7.35
C GLN A 66 -5.37 12.70 -6.50
N MET A 67 -5.34 12.55 -5.17
CA MET A 67 -5.52 13.67 -4.23
C MET A 67 -4.40 14.72 -4.40
N TYR A 68 -3.14 14.29 -4.56
CA TYR A 68 -2.04 15.24 -4.78
C TYR A 68 -2.17 15.95 -6.11
N GLU A 69 -2.51 15.25 -7.19
CA GLU A 69 -2.69 15.87 -8.50
C GLU A 69 -3.79 16.94 -8.47
N GLN A 70 -4.93 16.62 -7.84
CA GLN A 70 -6.03 17.58 -7.64
C GLN A 70 -5.59 18.80 -6.81
N MET A 71 -4.81 18.57 -5.74
CA MET A 71 -4.29 19.66 -4.90
C MET A 71 -3.34 20.57 -5.69
N TYR A 72 -2.47 20.01 -6.52
CA TYR A 72 -1.54 20.79 -7.34
C TYR A 72 -2.26 21.61 -8.39
N GLU A 73 -3.23 21.02 -9.11
CA GLU A 73 -4.01 21.75 -10.11
C GLU A 73 -4.78 22.92 -9.49
N GLN A 74 -5.47 22.71 -8.35
CA GLN A 74 -6.15 23.79 -7.63
C GLN A 74 -5.20 24.91 -7.19
N MET A 75 -4.00 24.55 -6.71
CA MET A 75 -2.99 25.52 -6.31
C MET A 75 -2.49 26.33 -7.51
N TYR A 76 -2.26 25.70 -8.67
CA TYR A 76 -1.82 26.40 -9.87
C TYR A 76 -2.91 27.33 -10.43
N GLU A 77 -4.17 26.93 -10.40
CA GLU A 77 -5.30 27.78 -10.78
C GLU A 77 -5.39 29.02 -9.88
N GLN A 78 -5.28 28.85 -8.55
CA GLN A 78 -5.26 29.97 -7.61
C GLN A 78 -4.12 30.96 -7.91
N ILE A 79 -2.91 30.46 -8.13
CA ILE A 79 -1.75 31.30 -8.49
C ILE A 79 -2.00 32.03 -9.82
N ALA A 80 -2.61 31.38 -10.80
CA ALA A 80 -2.94 32.01 -12.08
C ALA A 80 -3.97 33.14 -11.92
N GLU A 81 -4.99 32.95 -11.09
CA GLU A 81 -5.99 33.99 -10.77
C GLU A 81 -5.36 35.18 -10.02
N GLU A 82 -4.54 34.90 -9.01
CA GLU A 82 -3.84 35.92 -8.24
C GLU A 82 -2.86 36.71 -9.12
N THR A 83 -2.08 36.04 -9.96
CA THR A 83 -1.15 36.71 -10.89
C THR A 83 -1.87 37.52 -11.96
N LEU A 84 -3.06 37.13 -12.42
CA LEU A 84 -3.89 37.94 -13.32
C LEU A 84 -4.51 39.15 -12.59
N ALA A 85 -4.89 38.99 -11.33
CA ALA A 85 -5.39 40.08 -10.50
C ALA A 85 -4.30 41.12 -10.20
N GLU A 86 -3.07 40.67 -9.90
CA GLU A 86 -1.90 41.53 -9.67
C GLU A 86 -1.39 42.17 -10.97
N ASN A 87 -1.42 41.44 -12.09
CA ASN A 87 -1.05 41.97 -13.41
C ASN A 87 -2.19 42.70 -14.13
N SER A 88 -3.30 42.96 -13.44
CA SER A 88 -4.43 43.70 -13.99
C SER A 88 -3.98 45.08 -14.47
N PRO A 89 -4.36 45.52 -15.70
CA PRO A 89 -4.07 46.86 -16.21
C PRO A 89 -4.51 47.98 -15.24
N LEU A 90 -5.50 47.72 -14.38
CA LEU A 90 -6.00 48.65 -13.37
C LEU A 90 -5.04 48.84 -12.19
N VAL A 91 -4.29 47.80 -11.78
CA VAL A 91 -3.28 47.89 -10.71
C VAL A 91 -2.01 48.57 -11.22
N PHE A 92 -1.57 48.24 -12.45
CA PHE A 92 -0.44 48.92 -13.09
C PHE A 92 -0.71 50.40 -13.41
N ALA A 93 -1.95 50.77 -13.73
CA ALA A 93 -2.33 52.18 -13.93
C ALA A 93 -2.17 53.00 -12.62
N ARG A 94 -2.52 52.41 -11.47
CA ARG A 94 -2.41 53.06 -10.15
C ARG A 94 -0.96 53.27 -9.70
N LEU A 95 -0.04 52.36 -10.03
CA LEU A 95 1.40 52.52 -9.75
C LEU A 95 2.10 53.51 -10.69
N LYS A 96 1.56 53.78 -11.89
CA LYS A 96 2.07 54.81 -12.80
C LYS A 96 1.64 56.23 -12.44
N GLU A 97 0.61 56.41 -11.61
CA GLU A 97 0.24 57.72 -11.07
C GLU A 97 1.13 58.14 -9.88
N PHE A 98 1.57 57.18 -9.06
CA PHE A 98 2.46 57.46 -7.92
C PHE A 98 3.88 57.86 -8.33
N ARG A 99 4.36 57.48 -9.51
CA ARG A 99 5.72 57.81 -10.01
C ARG A 99 5.82 59.12 -10.81
N ARG A 100 4.77 59.95 -10.81
CA ARG A 100 4.76 61.28 -11.43
C ARG A 100 4.87 62.43 -10.42
N TYR A 101 5.09 62.11 -9.14
CA TYR A 101 5.21 63.05 -8.02
C TYR A 101 6.54 62.91 -7.24
N ASP A 102 7.62 62.55 -7.93
CA ASP A 102 9.01 62.77 -7.49
C ASP A 102 9.86 63.17 -8.71
#